data_AF-A0A1S3DRY1-F1
#
_entry.id   AF-A0A1S3DRY1-F1
#
_cell.length_a   1.000
_cell.length_b   1.000
_cell.length_c   1.000
_cell.angle_alpha   90.00
_cell.angle_beta   90.00
_cell.angle_gamma   90.00
#
_symmetry.space_group_name_H-M   'P 1'
#
loop_
_entity.id
_entity.type
_entity.pdbx_description
1 polymer ?
#
loop_
_entity_poly.entity_id
_entity_poly.type
_entity_poly.pdbx_seq_one_letter_code
_entity_poly.pdbx_strand_id
1 'polypeptide(L)'
;AKINPDVQEQASNIFQQLECGKNTLHTKDWLDFQQVTLNELRGTYERLGIHFNEYHWESDYAARKITPILTDLHNLSQVIKEADHLVLPVGDRNITLVKSNGSTMYITRDVAAAIDRQKRYQFSKMLYVTDLSQENHFKDLVHILDLLGYPWHSHIEHIRYGKVQGMSTREGKGVFLKDLLDEARDRMYVKQKESKTTRVSLDDTGVSDTLGMSA
;
A
#
# COMPACT_ATOMS: atom_id res chain seq x y z
N ALA A 1 -3.01 -7.18 -22.62
CA ALA A 1 -2.53 -8.24 -21.71
C ALA A 1 -3.36 -9.53 -21.83
N LYS A 2 -4.64 -9.57 -21.40
CA LYS A 2 -5.46 -10.82 -21.42
C LYS A 2 -5.67 -11.47 -22.81
N ILE A 3 -5.39 -10.75 -23.89
CA ILE A 3 -5.64 -11.18 -25.27
C ILE A 3 -4.32 -11.37 -26.05
N ASN A 4 -3.18 -10.92 -25.52
CA ASN A 4 -1.88 -11.02 -26.19
C ASN A 4 -0.75 -11.33 -25.18
N PRO A 5 -0.18 -12.56 -25.19
CA PRO A 5 0.94 -12.98 -24.34
C PRO A 5 2.16 -12.06 -24.45
N ASP A 6 2.44 -11.52 -25.65
CA ASP A 6 3.61 -10.66 -25.89
C ASP A 6 3.56 -9.39 -25.03
N VAL A 7 2.36 -8.86 -24.80
CA VAL A 7 2.17 -7.67 -23.95
C VAL A 7 2.49 -7.96 -22.48
N GLN A 8 2.19 -9.17 -22.01
CA GLN A 8 2.49 -9.57 -20.64
C GLN A 8 3.99 -9.77 -20.43
N GLU A 9 4.67 -10.35 -21.41
CA GLU A 9 6.13 -10.50 -21.40
C GLU A 9 6.82 -9.14 -21.45
N GLN A 10 6.39 -8.25 -22.35
CA GLN A 10 6.88 -6.87 -22.42
C GLN A 10 6.69 -6.11 -21.11
N ALA A 11 5.51 -6.18 -20.49
CA ALA A 11 5.25 -5.52 -19.22
C ALA A 11 6.15 -6.07 -18.09
N SER A 12 6.36 -7.39 -18.06
CA SER A 12 7.26 -8.04 -17.09
C SER A 12 8.70 -7.61 -17.29
N ASN A 13 9.17 -7.50 -18.54
CA ASN A 13 10.51 -7.02 -18.87
C ASN A 13 10.70 -5.55 -18.48
N ILE A 14 9.72 -4.67 -18.77
CA ILE A 14 9.76 -3.26 -18.35
C ILE A 14 9.84 -3.17 -16.82
N PHE A 15 9.01 -3.92 -16.10
CA PHE A 15 9.04 -3.95 -14.63
C PHE A 15 10.41 -4.40 -14.10
N GLN A 16 10.98 -5.48 -14.65
CA GLN A 16 12.30 -5.95 -14.26
C GLN A 16 13.38 -4.89 -14.50
N GLN A 17 13.33 -4.17 -15.63
CA GLN A 17 14.33 -3.15 -15.90
C GLN A 17 14.19 -1.91 -14.99
N LEU A 18 12.97 -1.55 -14.58
CA LEU A 18 12.72 -0.52 -13.56
C LEU A 18 13.27 -0.96 -12.18
N GLU A 19 13.03 -2.20 -11.79
CA GLU A 19 13.54 -2.82 -10.55
C GLU A 19 15.08 -2.90 -10.53
N CYS A 20 15.72 -3.15 -11.68
CA CYS A 20 17.18 -3.14 -11.79
C CYS A 20 17.79 -1.73 -11.98
N GLY A 21 16.96 -0.69 -12.17
CA GLY A 21 17.42 0.68 -12.44
C GLY A 21 18.13 0.82 -13.81
N LYS A 22 17.87 -0.09 -14.75
CA LYS A 22 18.50 -0.15 -16.07
C LYS A 22 17.71 0.55 -17.18
N ASN A 23 16.40 0.80 -16.98
CA ASN A 23 15.58 1.46 -17.99
C ASN A 23 15.38 2.95 -17.68
N THR A 24 16.21 3.78 -18.29
CA THR A 24 16.15 5.24 -18.17
C THR A 24 14.95 5.86 -18.91
N LEU A 25 14.40 5.17 -19.92
CA LEU A 25 13.31 5.70 -20.75
C LEU A 25 11.99 5.76 -19.97
N HIS A 26 11.59 4.64 -19.35
CA HIS A 26 10.31 4.56 -18.62
C HIS A 26 10.40 5.00 -17.16
N THR A 27 11.60 5.27 -16.64
CA THR A 27 11.74 5.82 -15.28
C THR A 27 11.07 7.19 -15.20
N LYS A 28 11.17 8.02 -16.23
CA LYS A 28 10.50 9.32 -16.27
C LYS A 28 8.98 9.15 -16.28
N ASP A 29 8.46 8.31 -17.17
CA ASP A 29 7.02 8.03 -17.25
C ASP A 29 6.47 7.53 -15.90
N TRP A 30 7.21 6.64 -15.24
CA TRP A 30 6.84 6.12 -13.93
C TRP A 30 6.78 7.22 -12.85
N LEU A 31 7.76 8.13 -12.82
CA LEU A 31 7.75 9.27 -11.89
C LEU A 31 6.60 10.23 -12.20
N ASP A 32 6.32 10.50 -13.48
CA ASP A 32 5.21 11.34 -13.90
C ASP A 32 3.86 10.71 -13.48
N PHE A 33 3.68 9.40 -13.66
CA PHE A 33 2.49 8.69 -13.19
C PHE A 33 2.36 8.71 -11.66
N GLN A 34 3.46 8.53 -10.93
CA GLN A 34 3.46 8.61 -9.48
C GLN A 34 3.02 10.00 -9.00
N GLN A 35 3.55 11.06 -9.62
CA GLN A 35 3.23 12.44 -9.27
C GLN A 35 1.75 12.78 -9.56
N VAL A 36 1.24 12.41 -10.74
CA VAL A 36 -0.17 12.62 -11.09
C VAL A 36 -1.08 11.87 -10.13
N THR A 37 -0.78 10.61 -9.85
CA THR A 37 -1.57 9.79 -8.90
C THR A 37 -1.56 10.41 -7.52
N LEU A 38 -0.40 10.86 -7.03
CA LEU A 38 -0.28 11.49 -5.72
C LEU A 38 -1.10 12.78 -5.63
N ASN A 39 -1.08 13.63 -6.67
CA ASN A 39 -1.86 14.87 -6.70
C ASN A 39 -3.38 14.59 -6.60
N GLU A 40 -3.88 13.62 -7.35
CA GLU A 40 -5.30 13.21 -7.29
C GLU A 40 -5.68 12.62 -5.92
N LEU A 41 -4.82 11.77 -5.36
CA LEU A 41 -5.05 11.19 -4.03
C LEU A 41 -5.05 12.27 -2.94
N ARG A 42 -4.14 13.25 -3.03
CA ARG A 42 -4.07 14.37 -2.09
C ARG A 42 -5.37 15.16 -2.04
N GLY A 43 -5.94 15.51 -3.19
CA GLY A 43 -7.23 16.21 -3.24
C GLY A 43 -8.36 15.40 -2.58
N THR A 44 -8.35 14.07 -2.76
CA THR A 44 -9.32 13.18 -2.11
C THR A 44 -9.12 13.10 -0.60
N TYR A 45 -7.87 12.96 -0.14
CA TYR A 45 -7.56 12.92 1.29
C TYR A 45 -7.86 14.25 2.00
N GLU A 46 -7.51 15.38 1.39
CA GLU A 46 -7.80 16.70 1.94
C GLU A 46 -9.31 16.94 2.10
N ARG A 47 -10.12 16.51 1.12
CA ARG A 47 -11.58 16.53 1.24
C ARG A 47 -12.07 15.74 2.45
N LEU A 48 -11.48 14.56 2.70
CA LEU A 48 -11.78 13.73 3.87
C LEU A 48 -11.15 14.23 5.19
N GLY A 49 -10.47 15.37 5.19
CA GLY A 49 -9.77 15.91 6.36
C GLY A 49 -8.53 15.11 6.77
N ILE A 50 -7.94 14.34 5.85
CA ILE A 50 -6.76 13.52 6.07
C ILE A 50 -5.53 14.24 5.52
N HIS A 51 -4.52 14.40 6.38
CA HIS A 51 -3.22 14.97 6.00
C HIS A 51 -2.10 14.01 6.36
N PHE A 52 -1.34 13.57 5.36
CA PHE A 52 -0.14 12.76 5.57
C PHE A 52 1.09 13.66 5.72
N ASN A 53 1.95 13.35 6.68
CA ASN A 53 3.24 14.02 6.84
C ASN A 53 4.21 13.62 5.72
N GLU A 54 4.19 12.35 5.32
CA GLU A 54 5.11 11.78 4.34
C GLU A 54 4.42 10.74 3.47
N TYR A 55 4.91 10.59 2.23
CA TYR A 55 4.50 9.55 1.30
C TYR A 55 5.69 8.66 0.99
N HIS A 56 5.58 7.37 1.33
CA HIS A 56 6.61 6.36 1.13
C HIS A 56 6.13 5.33 0.13
N TRP A 57 7.03 4.83 -0.71
CA TRP A 57 6.70 3.89 -1.78
C TRP A 57 7.40 2.55 -1.61
N GLU A 58 6.79 1.49 -2.13
CA GLU A 58 7.43 0.17 -2.17
C GLU A 58 8.73 0.18 -3.00
N SER A 59 8.81 1.04 -4.01
CA SER A 59 10.00 1.25 -4.85
C SER A 59 11.18 1.89 -4.10
N ASP A 60 10.94 2.43 -2.89
CA ASP A 60 12.01 2.86 -1.97
C ASP A 60 12.77 1.67 -1.39
N TYR A 61 12.17 0.47 -1.44
CA TYR A 61 12.69 -0.79 -0.90
C TYR A 61 12.91 -1.86 -1.97
N ALA A 62 13.16 -1.44 -3.22
CA ALA A 62 13.58 -2.35 -4.28
C ALA A 62 14.83 -3.15 -3.88
N ALA A 63 14.99 -4.37 -4.40
CA ALA A 63 16.04 -5.32 -3.98
C ALA A 63 17.44 -4.69 -3.88
N ARG A 64 17.82 -3.88 -4.88
CA ARG A 64 19.10 -3.16 -4.96
C ARG A 64 19.35 -2.16 -3.82
N LYS A 65 18.28 -1.65 -3.20
CA LYS A 65 18.32 -0.66 -2.12
C LYS A 65 18.34 -1.31 -0.73
N ILE A 66 18.03 -2.60 -0.64
CA ILE A 66 17.88 -3.32 0.62
C ILE A 66 18.88 -4.48 0.77
N THR A 67 19.99 -4.45 0.02
CA THR A 67 21.04 -5.47 0.04
C THR A 67 21.50 -5.87 1.45
N PRO A 68 21.75 -4.93 2.40
CA PRO A 68 22.14 -5.31 3.76
C PRO A 68 21.10 -6.19 4.46
N ILE A 69 19.81 -5.88 4.28
CA ILE A 69 18.70 -6.61 4.89
C ILE A 69 18.57 -7.99 4.23
N LEU A 70 18.82 -8.10 2.93
CA LEU A 70 18.88 -9.39 2.24
C LEU A 70 20.01 -10.26 2.78
N THR A 71 21.18 -9.68 3.08
CA THR A 71 22.28 -10.38 3.73
C THR A 71 21.90 -10.86 5.13
N ASP A 72 21.25 -10.01 5.93
CA ASP A 72 20.79 -10.39 7.27
C ASP A 72 19.78 -11.55 7.21
N LEU A 73 18.79 -11.46 6.32
CA LEU A 73 17.81 -12.53 6.08
C LEU A 73 18.47 -13.82 5.59
N HIS A 74 19.44 -13.71 4.67
CA HIS A 74 20.22 -14.86 4.21
C HIS A 74 21.03 -15.49 5.36
N ASN A 75 21.45 -14.72 6.37
CA ASN A 75 22.26 -15.24 7.47
C ASN A 75 21.44 -15.87 8.60
N LEU A 76 20.12 -15.75 8.58
CA LEU A 76 19.25 -16.46 9.52
C LEU A 76 19.41 -17.97 9.38
N SER A 77 19.61 -18.65 10.52
CA SER A 77 19.82 -20.11 10.55
C SER A 77 18.60 -20.91 10.12
N GLN A 78 17.40 -20.34 10.24
CA GLN A 78 16.12 -20.97 9.92
C GLN A 78 15.79 -20.88 8.43
N VAL A 79 16.47 -20.01 7.67
CA VAL A 79 16.19 -19.80 6.25
C VAL A 79 16.81 -20.92 5.41
N ILE A 80 15.97 -21.56 4.60
CA ILE A 80 16.37 -22.52 3.56
C ILE A 80 16.84 -21.73 2.34
N LYS A 81 18.00 -22.12 1.80
CA LYS A 81 18.74 -21.39 0.77
C LYS A 81 18.97 -22.29 -0.43
N GLU A 82 18.41 -21.93 -1.58
CA GLU A 82 18.61 -22.62 -2.85
C GLU A 82 19.00 -21.59 -3.92
N ALA A 83 20.31 -21.40 -4.12
CA ALA A 83 20.85 -20.29 -4.93
C ALA A 83 20.30 -18.94 -4.43
N ASP A 84 19.57 -18.20 -5.28
CA ASP A 84 18.93 -16.92 -4.93
C ASP A 84 17.55 -17.09 -4.26
N HIS A 85 17.05 -18.33 -4.15
CA HIS A 85 15.76 -18.62 -3.53
C HIS A 85 15.90 -18.73 -2.01
N LEU A 86 15.20 -17.85 -1.28
CA LEU A 86 15.21 -17.81 0.18
C LEU A 86 13.81 -18.07 0.73
N VAL A 87 13.69 -19.09 1.58
CA VAL A 87 12.43 -19.49 2.22
C VAL A 87 12.60 -19.59 3.71
N LEU A 88 11.68 -18.99 4.46
CA LEU A 88 11.57 -19.13 5.90
C LEU A 88 10.42 -20.10 6.24
N PRO A 89 10.70 -21.28 6.82
CA PRO A 89 9.68 -22.16 7.35
C PRO A 89 9.06 -21.58 8.63
N VAL A 90 7.73 -21.56 8.72
CA VAL A 90 6.96 -21.09 9.88
C VAL A 90 5.81 -22.06 10.14
N GLY A 91 6.02 -22.98 11.09
CA GLY A 91 5.12 -24.10 11.34
C GLY A 91 4.99 -24.97 10.09
N ASP A 92 3.75 -25.20 9.64
CA ASP A 92 3.46 -25.99 8.43
C ASP A 92 3.47 -25.14 7.14
N ARG A 93 3.85 -23.85 7.22
CA ARG A 93 3.87 -22.91 6.09
C ARG A 93 5.30 -22.53 5.73
N ASN A 94 5.49 -22.14 4.46
CA ASN A 94 6.73 -21.56 3.96
C ASN A 94 6.50 -20.12 3.50
N ILE A 95 7.34 -19.20 3.96
CA ILE A 95 7.34 -17.80 3.53
C ILE A 95 8.50 -17.62 2.56
N THR A 96 8.19 -17.36 1.29
CA THR A 96 9.22 -16.98 0.31
C THR A 96 9.64 -15.53 0.56
N LEU A 97 10.93 -15.33 0.83
CA LEU A 97 11.55 -14.01 1.01
C LEU A 97 12.12 -13.49 -0.31
N VAL A 98 12.78 -14.38 -1.06
CA VAL A 98 13.37 -14.07 -2.37
C VAL A 98 13.07 -15.23 -3.32
N LYS A 99 12.63 -14.91 -4.54
CA LYS A 99 12.35 -15.92 -5.58
C LYS A 99 13.65 -16.37 -6.23
N SER A 100 13.61 -17.51 -6.93
CA SER A 100 14.75 -18.07 -7.68
C SER A 100 15.32 -17.14 -8.76
N ASN A 101 14.57 -16.12 -9.20
CA ASN A 101 15.05 -15.11 -10.15
C ASN A 101 15.65 -13.86 -9.47
N GLY A 102 15.91 -13.91 -8.16
CA GLY A 102 16.47 -12.82 -7.35
C GLY A 102 15.49 -11.70 -7.00
N SER A 103 14.22 -11.78 -7.45
CA SER A 103 13.22 -10.76 -7.09
C SER A 103 12.74 -10.91 -5.64
N THR A 104 12.63 -9.78 -4.95
CA THR A 104 12.16 -9.72 -3.55
C THR A 104 10.64 -9.79 -3.47
N MET A 105 10.14 -10.49 -2.45
CA MET A 105 8.71 -10.54 -2.14
C MET A 105 8.26 -9.31 -1.33
N TYR A 106 6.96 -9.03 -1.31
CA TYR A 106 6.38 -7.93 -0.53
C TYR A 106 6.81 -7.96 0.94
N ILE A 107 6.81 -9.15 1.57
CA ILE A 107 7.23 -9.31 2.96
C ILE A 107 8.67 -8.81 3.20
N THR A 108 9.57 -9.07 2.26
CA THR A 108 10.97 -8.64 2.35
C THR A 108 11.12 -7.12 2.25
N ARG A 109 10.28 -6.49 1.41
CA ARG A 109 10.23 -5.03 1.31
C ARG A 109 9.64 -4.38 2.57
N ASP A 110 8.62 -5.01 3.16
CA ASP A 110 8.02 -4.54 4.41
C ASP A 110 8.96 -4.68 5.62
N VAL A 111 9.75 -5.75 5.69
CA VAL A 111 10.84 -5.88 6.68
C VAL A 111 11.82 -4.72 6.54
N ALA A 112 12.25 -4.43 5.32
CA ALA A 112 13.15 -3.31 5.05
C ALA A 112 12.53 -1.96 5.44
N ALA A 113 11.26 -1.75 5.11
CA ALA A 113 10.53 -0.54 5.46
C ALA A 113 10.36 -0.37 6.97
N ALA A 114 10.07 -1.43 7.72
CA ALA A 114 9.96 -1.38 9.17
C ALA A 114 11.31 -0.98 9.82
N ILE A 115 12.41 -1.55 9.35
CA ILE A 115 13.76 -1.24 9.83
C ILE A 115 14.14 0.22 9.52
N ASP A 116 13.89 0.69 8.29
CA ASP A 116 14.16 2.08 7.90
C ASP A 116 13.33 3.07 8.73
N ARG A 117 12.03 2.81 8.91
CA ARG A 117 11.15 3.64 9.76
C ARG A 117 11.62 3.67 11.21
N GLN A 118 12.07 2.55 11.77
CA GLN A 118 12.60 2.55 13.13
C GLN A 118 13.88 3.38 13.24
N LYS A 119 14.76 3.32 12.23
CA LYS A 119 15.98 4.14 12.19
C LYS A 119 15.67 5.63 12.10
N ARG A 120 14.66 6.02 11.31
CA ARG A 120 14.28 7.43 11.10
C ARG A 120 13.52 8.03 12.27
N TYR A 121 12.54 7.30 12.80
CA TYR A 121 11.57 7.84 13.74
C TYR A 121 11.74 7.35 15.18
N GLN A 122 12.49 6.27 15.38
CA GLN A 122 12.63 5.62 16.69
C GLN A 122 11.27 5.44 17.38
N PHE A 123 10.30 4.90 16.65
CA PHE A 123 8.91 4.89 17.09
C PHE A 123 8.73 4.04 18.35
N SER A 124 7.84 4.49 19.24
CA SER A 124 7.38 3.68 20.38
C SER A 124 6.27 2.70 19.97
N LYS A 125 5.53 3.00 18.89
CA LYS A 125 4.49 2.16 18.32
C LYS A 125 4.33 2.42 16.82
N MET A 126 4.12 1.37 16.03
CA MET A 126 3.82 1.46 14.60
C MET A 126 2.53 0.72 14.28
N LEU A 127 1.54 1.42 13.74
CA LEU A 127 0.22 0.87 13.42
C LEU A 127 0.10 0.67 11.90
N TYR A 128 -0.09 -0.57 11.48
CA TYR A 128 -0.47 -0.89 10.10
C TYR A 128 -1.99 -0.99 10.02
N VAL A 129 -2.64 -0.08 9.28
CA VAL A 129 -4.09 -0.08 9.08
C VAL A 129 -4.41 -0.67 7.71
N THR A 130 -4.78 -1.95 7.64
CA THR A 130 -5.05 -2.64 6.36
C THR A 130 -6.20 -3.65 6.46
N ASP A 131 -6.60 -4.19 5.31
CA ASP A 131 -7.60 -5.28 5.23
C ASP A 131 -7.23 -6.50 6.09
N LEU A 132 -8.25 -7.13 6.66
CA LEU A 132 -8.16 -8.35 7.48
C LEU A 132 -7.44 -9.50 6.77
N SER A 133 -7.51 -9.61 5.45
CA SER A 133 -6.82 -10.69 4.72
C SER A 133 -5.29 -10.64 4.83
N GLN A 134 -4.72 -9.52 5.28
CA GLN A 134 -3.28 -9.34 5.49
C GLN A 134 -2.81 -9.77 6.89
N GLU A 135 -3.68 -10.32 7.74
CA GLU A 135 -3.33 -10.70 9.12
C GLU A 135 -2.11 -11.61 9.20
N ASN A 136 -2.06 -12.65 8.36
CA ASN A 136 -0.91 -13.57 8.36
C ASN A 136 0.37 -12.86 7.90
N HIS A 137 0.29 -11.96 6.93
CA HIS A 137 1.44 -11.18 6.46
C HIS A 137 2.06 -10.35 7.58
N PHE A 138 1.25 -9.66 8.38
CA PHE A 138 1.78 -8.87 9.50
C PHE A 138 2.28 -9.71 10.67
N LYS A 139 1.68 -10.88 10.93
CA LYS A 139 2.24 -11.85 11.88
C LYS A 139 3.62 -12.34 11.41
N ASP A 140 3.72 -12.67 10.14
CA ASP A 140 4.94 -13.13 9.50
C ASP A 140 6.02 -12.00 9.53
N LEU A 141 5.63 -10.74 9.31
CA LEU A 141 6.52 -9.57 9.43
C LEU A 141 7.10 -9.42 10.83
N VAL A 142 6.24 -9.44 11.86
CA VAL A 142 6.67 -9.34 13.27
C VAL A 142 7.58 -10.50 13.63
N HIS A 143 7.26 -11.70 13.18
CA HIS A 143 8.08 -12.88 13.43
C HIS A 143 9.47 -12.78 12.77
N ILE A 144 9.56 -12.31 11.53
CA ILE A 144 10.84 -12.12 10.85
C ILE A 144 11.69 -11.08 11.59
N LEU A 145 11.10 -9.97 12.04
CA LEU A 145 11.81 -8.95 12.80
C LEU A 145 12.31 -9.45 14.16
N ASP A 146 11.54 -10.32 14.82
CA ASP A 146 11.96 -11.03 16.03
C ASP A 146 13.16 -11.94 15.77
N LEU A 147 13.12 -12.75 14.70
CA LEU A 147 14.25 -13.60 14.29
C LEU A 147 15.52 -12.80 13.96
N LEU A 148 15.37 -11.60 13.43
CA LEU A 148 16.47 -10.67 13.17
C LEU A 148 16.98 -9.97 14.45
N GLY A 149 16.38 -10.24 15.62
CA GLY A 149 16.81 -9.73 16.91
C GLY A 149 16.40 -8.30 17.20
N TYR A 150 15.38 -7.76 16.53
CA TYR A 150 14.94 -6.39 16.72
C TYR A 150 13.91 -6.27 17.85
N PRO A 151 14.25 -5.80 19.07
CA PRO A 151 13.36 -5.86 20.25
C PRO A 151 12.04 -5.07 20.08
N TRP A 152 12.05 -4.08 19.19
CA TRP A 152 10.89 -3.27 18.84
C TRP A 152 9.92 -3.99 17.89
N HIS A 153 10.17 -5.24 17.51
CA HIS A 153 9.23 -6.05 16.73
C HIS A 153 7.83 -6.08 17.37
N SER A 154 7.79 -6.10 18.71
CA SER A 154 6.57 -6.09 19.53
C SER A 154 5.82 -4.75 19.54
N HIS A 155 6.43 -3.67 19.05
CA HIS A 155 5.81 -2.35 18.94
C HIS A 155 4.94 -2.21 17.68
N ILE A 156 4.96 -3.20 16.79
CA ILE A 156 4.20 -3.22 15.55
C ILE A 156 2.83 -3.85 15.81
N GLU A 157 1.76 -3.17 15.40
CA GLU A 157 0.39 -3.66 15.53
C GLU A 157 -0.36 -3.57 14.20
N HIS A 158 -1.11 -4.62 13.87
CA HIS A 158 -2.00 -4.66 12.72
C HIS A 158 -3.42 -4.29 13.13
N ILE A 159 -3.85 -3.08 12.75
CA ILE A 159 -5.23 -2.60 12.90
C ILE A 159 -6.02 -3.01 11.66
N ARG A 160 -6.78 -4.09 11.79
CA ARG A 160 -7.49 -4.71 10.67
C ARG A 160 -8.91 -4.18 10.49
N TYR A 161 -9.32 -4.04 9.22
CA TYR A 161 -10.72 -3.74 8.85
C TYR A 161 -11.26 -4.71 7.80
N GLY A 162 -12.58 -4.83 7.70
CA GLY A 162 -13.26 -5.70 6.73
C GLY A 162 -13.50 -5.03 5.37
N LYS A 163 -13.69 -5.83 4.32
CA LYS A 163 -14.00 -5.32 2.97
C LYS A 163 -15.43 -4.78 2.87
N VAL A 164 -15.57 -3.65 2.18
CA VAL A 164 -16.87 -3.16 1.74
C VAL A 164 -17.42 -4.09 0.65
N GLN A 165 -18.62 -4.60 0.86
CA GLN A 165 -19.28 -5.52 -0.06
C GLN A 165 -19.88 -4.78 -1.26
N GLY A 166 -20.06 -5.49 -2.38
CA GLY A 166 -20.76 -4.96 -3.56
C GLY A 166 -19.93 -4.13 -4.54
N MET A 167 -18.65 -3.87 -4.24
CA MET A 167 -17.71 -3.22 -5.16
C MET A 167 -16.83 -4.25 -5.86
N SER A 168 -16.92 -4.34 -7.19
CA SER A 168 -16.09 -5.24 -8.00
C SER A 168 -15.75 -4.64 -9.36
N THR A 169 -14.47 -4.34 -9.58
CA THR A 169 -13.98 -3.85 -10.87
C THR A 169 -14.08 -4.89 -11.98
N ARG A 170 -13.99 -6.19 -11.64
CA ARG A 170 -14.09 -7.30 -12.61
C ARG A 170 -15.51 -7.52 -13.12
N GLU A 171 -16.52 -7.14 -12.34
CA GLU A 171 -17.93 -7.20 -12.72
C GLU A 171 -18.46 -5.86 -13.27
N GLY A 172 -17.59 -4.87 -13.46
CA GLY A 172 -17.98 -3.52 -13.91
C GLY A 172 -18.69 -2.68 -12.85
N LYS A 173 -18.68 -3.12 -11.58
CA LYS A 173 -19.28 -2.44 -10.41
C LYS A 173 -18.26 -1.67 -9.58
N GLY A 174 -17.19 -1.19 -10.22
CA GLY A 174 -16.21 -0.34 -9.54
C GLY A 174 -16.83 1.04 -9.34
N VAL A 175 -16.83 1.53 -8.10
CA VAL A 175 -17.25 2.90 -7.78
C VAL A 175 -15.99 3.65 -7.32
N PHE A 176 -15.69 4.79 -7.92
CA PHE A 176 -14.60 5.64 -7.46
C PHE A 176 -15.03 6.38 -6.19
N LEU A 177 -14.11 6.51 -5.23
CA LEU A 177 -14.39 7.22 -3.99
C LEU A 177 -14.81 8.67 -4.25
N LYS A 178 -14.19 9.35 -5.21
CA LYS A 178 -14.56 10.71 -5.60
C LYS A 178 -16.04 10.80 -6.04
N ASP A 179 -16.47 9.89 -6.91
CA ASP A 179 -17.85 9.84 -7.39
C ASP A 179 -18.82 9.55 -6.24
N LEU A 180 -18.44 8.68 -5.30
CA LEU A 180 -19.24 8.39 -4.11
C LEU A 180 -19.40 9.63 -3.23
N LEU A 181 -18.33 10.39 -3.00
CA LEU A 181 -18.38 11.61 -2.20
C LEU A 181 -19.18 12.71 -2.91
N ASP A 182 -19.04 12.84 -4.24
CA ASP A 182 -19.83 13.78 -5.04
C ASP A 182 -21.33 13.45 -4.98
N GLU A 183 -21.70 12.17 -5.12
CA GLU A 183 -23.08 11.73 -4.97
C GLU A 183 -23.62 11.99 -3.55
N ALA A 184 -22.80 11.77 -2.51
CA ALA A 184 -23.21 12.05 -1.13
C ALA A 184 -23.48 13.55 -0.90
N ARG A 185 -22.61 14.43 -1.41
CA ARG A 185 -22.80 15.88 -1.41
C ARG A 185 -24.10 16.26 -2.12
N ASP A 186 -24.32 15.75 -3.33
CA ASP A 186 -25.46 16.14 -4.16
C ASP A 186 -26.79 15.70 -3.54
N ARG A 187 -26.83 14.51 -2.92
CA ARG A 187 -28.00 14.07 -2.13
C ARG A 187 -28.27 14.98 -0.94
N MET A 188 -27.23 15.40 -0.21
CA MET A 188 -27.40 16.31 0.92
C MET A 188 -27.81 17.72 0.48
N TYR A 189 -27.34 18.17 -0.68
CA TYR A 189 -27.77 19.42 -1.28
C TYR A 189 -29.27 19.41 -1.60
N VAL A 190 -29.76 18.35 -2.26
CA VAL A 190 -31.20 18.20 -2.57
C VAL A 190 -32.03 18.21 -1.29
N LYS A 191 -31.64 17.43 -0.28
CA LYS A 191 -32.36 17.39 1.02
C LYS A 191 -32.39 18.74 1.72
N GLN A 192 -31.31 19.51 1.67
CA GLN A 192 -31.29 20.86 2.25
C GLN A 192 -32.22 21.82 1.51
N LYS A 193 -32.28 21.73 0.18
CA LYS A 193 -33.18 22.55 -0.65
C LYS A 193 -34.66 22.26 -0.37
N GLU A 194 -35.01 21.01 -0.12
CA GLU A 194 -36.39 20.60 0.19
C GLU A 194 -36.80 20.91 1.64
N SER A 195 -35.83 21.07 2.54
CA SER A 195 -36.09 21.31 3.95
C SER A 195 -36.55 22.75 4.22
N LYS A 196 -37.72 22.87 4.88
CA LYS A 196 -38.30 24.15 5.32
C LYS A 196 -37.50 24.84 6.43
N THR A 197 -36.57 24.14 7.07
CA THR A 197 -35.79 24.64 8.21
C THR A 197 -34.34 24.94 7.87
N THR A 198 -33.92 24.75 6.62
CA THR A 198 -32.59 25.16 6.16
C THR A 198 -32.50 26.69 6.20
N ARG A 199 -31.52 27.21 6.95
CA ARG A 199 -31.30 28.64 7.17
C ARG A 199 -29.98 29.16 6.59
N VAL A 200 -29.20 28.27 5.98
CA VAL A 200 -27.93 28.60 5.31
C VAL A 200 -28.18 28.91 3.84
N SER A 201 -27.37 29.79 3.26
CA SER A 201 -27.38 29.96 1.80
C SER A 201 -26.91 28.66 1.13
N LEU A 202 -27.56 28.29 0.03
CA LEU A 202 -27.22 27.13 -0.79
C LEU A 202 -26.27 27.47 -1.94
N ASP A 203 -25.76 28.71 -2.00
CA ASP A 203 -24.79 29.13 -3.01
C ASP A 203 -23.41 28.49 -2.78
N ASP A 204 -23.13 28.08 -1.54
CA ASP A 204 -21.94 27.31 -1.16
C ASP A 204 -22.33 25.86 -0.85
N THR A 205 -21.72 24.92 -1.57
CA THR A 205 -21.95 23.49 -1.38
C THR A 205 -21.17 22.92 -0.19
N GLY A 206 -20.31 23.69 0.48
CA GLY A 206 -19.48 23.23 1.59
C GLY A 206 -20.24 22.60 2.76
N VAL A 207 -21.42 23.13 3.10
CA VAL A 207 -22.29 22.51 4.14
C VAL A 207 -22.83 21.16 3.66
N SER A 208 -23.24 21.07 2.40
CA SER A 208 -23.71 19.82 1.80
C SER A 208 -22.62 18.77 1.70
N ASP A 209 -21.39 19.20 1.41
CA ASP A 209 -20.22 18.34 1.34
C ASP A 209 -19.87 17.78 2.72
N THR A 210 -19.82 18.65 3.73
CA THR A 210 -19.58 18.27 5.12
C THR A 210 -20.61 17.25 5.61
N LEU A 211 -21.90 17.52 5.36
CA LEU A 211 -22.98 16.60 5.71
C LEU A 211 -22.88 15.28 4.95
N GLY A 212 -22.57 15.33 3.65
CA GLY A 212 -22.43 14.15 2.80
C GLY A 212 -21.28 13.24 3.22
N MET A 213 -20.14 13.82 3.63
CA MET A 213 -18.98 13.07 4.10
C MET A 213 -19.18 12.43 5.49
N SER A 214 -20.01 13.04 6.34
CA SER A 214 -20.28 12.53 7.69
C SER A 214 -21.31 11.40 7.76
N ALA A 215 -22.09 11.20 6.68
CA ALA A 215 -23.23 10.29 6.60
C ALA A 215 -22.83 8.88 6.18
#